data_AF-A0A2V2XIE4-F1
#
_entry.id   AF-A0A2V2XIE4-F1
#
_cell.length_a   1.000
_cell.length_b   1.000
_cell.length_c   1.000
_cell.angle_alpha   90.00
_cell.angle_beta   90.00
_cell.angle_gamma   90.00
#
_symmetry.space_group_name_H-M   'P 1'
#
loop_
_entity.id
_entity.type
_entity.pdbx_description
1 polymer ?
#
loop_
_entity_poly.entity_id
_entity_poly.type
_entity_poly.pdbx_seq_one_letter_code
_entity_poly.pdbx_strand_id
1 'polypeptide(L)'
;MPVRVFVTLPPADGPAVTEEVLAQQVMQEFMAMRHAGSSVELLCSVSSARLQQTIAERYPLAYNRLLLEGRWRGKWHFFAEEIVGLRCFLYTLRDYAETRDLEVHVAFSELRCCVRDEDARAVRQADGSVGALLREHLLQKDALHRWCDEAVRAAQADGGAGGADRALWRAPPPAPALMRLARQLRSYGCEGGNFGWLRRRAAREVAAIMTASDTPARHMSALRLRRHVAHCLQSWVPANSGRRSAKDLFMAAMG
;
A
#
# COMPACT_ATOMS: atom_id res chain seq x y z
N MET A 1 -12.07 12.80 36.58
CA MET A 1 -10.86 11.96 36.78
C MET A 1 -10.20 11.73 35.43
N PRO A 2 -8.88 11.90 35.28
CA PRO A 2 -8.23 11.60 34.00
C PRO A 2 -8.30 10.09 33.73
N VAL A 3 -8.80 9.73 32.55
CA VAL A 3 -8.84 8.34 32.07
C VAL A 3 -7.41 7.87 31.86
N ARG A 4 -6.95 6.94 32.71
CA ARG A 4 -5.66 6.26 32.52
C ARG A 4 -5.86 5.18 31.46
N VAL A 5 -5.41 5.45 30.24
CA VAL A 5 -5.33 4.43 29.18
C VAL A 5 -4.06 3.62 29.42
N PHE A 6 -4.22 2.37 29.82
CA PHE A 6 -3.10 1.43 29.87
C PHE A 6 -2.80 1.00 28.43
N VAL A 7 -1.74 1.54 27.86
CA VAL A 7 -1.22 1.11 26.56
C VAL A 7 -0.26 -0.04 26.81
N THR A 8 -0.67 -1.26 26.47
CA THR A 8 0.25 -2.40 26.45
C THR A 8 1.25 -2.14 25.32
N LEU A 9 2.50 -1.87 25.68
CA LEU A 9 3.57 -1.72 24.71
C LEU A 9 3.92 -3.11 24.12
N PRO A 10 4.22 -3.18 22.82
CA PRO A 10 4.82 -4.38 22.24
C PRO A 10 6.11 -4.73 23.00
N PRO A 11 6.42 -6.03 23.20
CA PRO A 11 7.66 -6.44 23.85
C PRO A 11 8.87 -5.91 23.07
N ALA A 12 9.95 -5.58 23.78
CA ALA A 12 11.21 -5.26 23.13
C ALA A 12 11.76 -6.52 22.43
N ASP A 13 12.25 -6.37 21.20
CA ASP A 13 12.94 -7.45 20.51
C ASP A 13 14.18 -7.87 21.29
N GLY A 14 14.31 -9.17 21.58
CA GLY A 14 15.34 -9.65 22.46
C GLY A 14 15.12 -11.09 22.94
N PRO A 15 16.00 -11.58 23.83
CA PRO A 15 16.02 -12.98 24.23
C PRO A 15 14.75 -13.44 24.96
N ALA A 16 14.02 -12.50 25.57
CA ALA A 16 12.77 -12.76 26.28
C ALA A 16 11.57 -13.07 25.36
N VAL A 17 11.66 -12.76 24.07
CA VAL A 17 10.61 -13.10 23.10
C VAL A 17 10.64 -14.61 22.82
N THR A 18 9.71 -15.35 23.41
CA THR A 18 9.51 -16.79 23.16
C THR A 18 8.70 -17.01 21.88
N GLU A 19 8.51 -18.27 21.48
CA GLU A 19 7.65 -18.61 20.35
C GLU A 19 6.20 -18.15 20.58
N GLU A 20 5.68 -18.31 21.80
CA GLU A 20 4.34 -17.90 22.18
C GLU A 20 4.18 -16.38 22.15
N VAL A 21 5.17 -15.64 22.66
CA VAL A 21 5.17 -14.17 22.59
C VAL A 21 5.22 -13.71 21.14
N LEU A 22 6.10 -14.30 20.33
CA LEU A 22 6.17 -13.98 18.91
C LEU A 22 4.85 -14.31 18.20
N ALA A 23 4.22 -15.44 18.52
CA ALA A 23 2.94 -15.84 17.96
C ALA A 23 1.80 -14.87 18.33
N GLN A 24 1.76 -14.39 19.57
CA GLN A 24 0.85 -13.31 19.98
C GLN A 24 1.08 -12.05 19.16
N GLN A 25 2.33 -11.69 18.89
CA GLN A 25 2.66 -10.54 18.03
C GLN A 25 2.23 -10.77 16.58
N VAL A 26 2.39 -11.98 16.05
CA VAL A 26 1.87 -12.34 14.71
C VAL A 26 0.36 -12.19 14.67
N MET A 27 -0.37 -12.70 15.67
CA MET A 27 -1.83 -12.55 15.71
C MET A 27 -2.24 -11.08 15.83
N GLN A 28 -1.57 -10.28 16.66
CA GLN A 28 -1.85 -8.84 16.77
C GLN A 28 -1.65 -8.11 15.45
N GLU A 29 -0.56 -8.38 14.74
CA GLU A 29 -0.31 -7.80 13.42
C GLU A 29 -1.31 -8.29 12.37
N PHE A 30 -1.69 -9.57 12.41
CA PHE A 30 -2.72 -10.11 11.53
C PHE A 30 -4.05 -9.36 11.72
N MET A 31 -4.48 -9.16 12.97
CA MET A 31 -5.70 -8.41 13.29
C MET A 31 -5.56 -6.94 12.87
N ALA A 32 -4.41 -6.30 13.13
CA ALA A 32 -4.16 -4.93 12.70
C ALA A 32 -4.26 -4.77 11.17
N MET A 33 -3.77 -5.76 10.41
CA MET A 33 -3.90 -5.77 8.94
C MET A 33 -5.34 -5.95 8.45
N ARG A 34 -6.18 -6.68 9.19
CA ARG A 34 -7.62 -6.80 8.91
C ARG A 34 -8.43 -5.56 9.24
N HIS A 35 -8.03 -4.84 10.27
CA HIS A 35 -8.60 -3.53 10.58
C HIS A 35 -8.16 -2.50 9.55
N ALA A 36 -6.90 -2.55 9.11
CA ALA A 36 -6.30 -1.58 8.19
C ALA A 36 -6.48 -0.10 8.65
N GLY A 37 -6.63 0.13 9.95
CA GLY A 37 -6.93 1.45 10.54
C GLY A 37 -8.42 1.84 10.53
N SER A 38 -9.31 0.93 10.16
CA SER A 38 -10.74 0.98 10.47
C SER A 38 -11.00 0.56 11.92
N SER A 39 -12.09 1.04 12.51
CA SER A 39 -12.64 0.52 13.77
C SER A 39 -13.37 -0.81 13.62
N VAL A 40 -13.68 -1.21 12.38
CA VAL A 40 -14.38 -2.45 12.05
C VAL A 40 -13.37 -3.44 11.45
N GLU A 41 -13.29 -4.62 12.05
CA GLU A 41 -12.52 -5.73 11.50
C GLU A 41 -13.20 -6.28 10.24
N LEU A 42 -12.41 -6.48 9.18
CA LEU A 42 -12.84 -7.28 8.03
C LEU A 42 -12.37 -8.73 8.21
N LEU A 43 -13.28 -9.68 8.02
CA LEU A 43 -12.98 -11.13 8.00
C LEU A 43 -12.14 -11.57 6.78
N CYS A 44 -11.50 -10.63 6.09
CA CYS A 44 -10.69 -10.89 4.91
C CYS A 44 -9.43 -11.69 5.26
N SER A 45 -8.85 -12.36 4.28
CA SER A 45 -7.55 -12.99 4.46
C SER A 45 -6.43 -11.94 4.49
N VAL A 46 -5.25 -12.32 4.97
CA VAL A 46 -4.04 -11.48 4.95
C VAL A 46 -2.93 -12.16 4.16
N SER A 47 -2.11 -11.38 3.47
CA SER A 47 -0.93 -11.92 2.76
C SER A 47 0.07 -12.54 3.74
N SER A 48 0.38 -13.83 3.60
CA SER A 48 1.36 -14.51 4.46
C SER A 48 2.74 -13.86 4.36
N ALA A 49 3.13 -13.45 3.16
CA ALA A 49 4.43 -12.83 2.92
C ALA A 49 4.53 -11.45 3.59
N ARG A 50 3.47 -10.64 3.51
CA ARG A 50 3.40 -9.36 4.24
C ARG A 50 3.39 -9.59 5.75
N LEU A 51 2.62 -10.60 6.16
CA LEU A 51 2.66 -11.30 7.44
C LEU A 51 4.07 -11.35 8.03
N GLN A 52 4.83 -12.23 7.40
CA GLN A 52 6.19 -12.58 7.73
C GLN A 52 7.14 -11.38 7.67
N GLN A 53 7.03 -10.54 6.63
CA GLN A 53 7.90 -9.38 6.47
C GLN A 53 7.75 -8.39 7.62
N THR A 54 6.51 -8.05 7.99
CA THR A 54 6.25 -7.12 9.10
C THR A 54 6.83 -7.65 10.42
N ILE A 55 6.71 -8.95 10.67
CA ILE A 55 7.26 -9.57 11.89
C ILE A 55 8.79 -9.62 11.85
N ALA A 56 9.39 -9.94 10.70
CA ALA A 56 10.84 -9.95 10.55
C ALA A 56 11.47 -8.55 10.69
N GLU A 57 10.78 -7.51 10.22
CA GLU A 57 11.22 -6.11 10.36
C GLU A 57 11.08 -5.61 11.80
N ARG A 58 10.04 -6.04 12.51
CA ARG A 58 9.77 -5.58 13.89
C ARG A 58 10.56 -6.34 14.95
N TYR A 59 10.78 -7.63 14.73
CA TYR A 59 11.45 -8.53 15.67
C TYR A 59 12.62 -9.28 15.01
N PRO A 60 13.60 -8.59 14.41
CA PRO A 60 14.65 -9.24 13.62
C PRO A 60 15.47 -10.27 14.43
N LEU A 61 15.77 -10.00 15.71
CA LEU A 61 16.55 -10.91 16.55
C LEU A 61 15.74 -12.15 16.92
N ALA A 62 14.51 -11.98 17.42
CA ALA A 62 13.65 -13.11 17.75
C ALA A 62 13.28 -13.94 16.50
N TYR A 63 13.01 -13.27 15.38
CA TYR A 63 12.70 -13.92 14.11
C TYR A 63 13.87 -14.79 13.63
N ASN A 64 15.11 -14.28 13.63
CA ASN A 64 16.27 -15.06 13.23
C ASN A 64 16.47 -16.27 14.14
N ARG A 65 16.49 -16.04 15.46
CA ARG A 65 16.73 -17.10 16.45
C ARG A 65 15.66 -18.19 16.43
N LEU A 66 14.38 -17.81 16.41
CA LEU A 66 13.27 -18.76 16.55
C LEU A 66 12.87 -19.37 15.21
N LEU A 67 12.74 -18.55 14.17
CA LEU A 67 12.18 -18.99 12.89
C LEU A 67 13.23 -19.42 11.88
N LEU A 68 14.40 -18.78 11.80
CA LEU A 68 15.45 -19.18 10.85
C LEU A 68 16.39 -20.25 11.41
N GLU A 69 16.96 -20.00 12.58
CA GLU A 69 17.95 -20.87 13.23
C GLU A 69 17.31 -21.94 14.13
N GLY A 70 16.09 -21.67 14.60
CA GLY A 70 15.33 -22.55 15.49
C GLY A 70 14.64 -23.72 14.78
N ARG A 71 13.64 -24.31 15.44
CA ARG A 71 12.99 -25.55 14.97
C ARG A 71 12.30 -25.44 13.62
N TRP A 72 11.90 -24.22 13.23
CA TRP A 72 11.15 -23.97 12.01
C TRP A 72 12.02 -23.92 10.75
N ARG A 73 13.33 -23.65 10.88
CA ARG A 73 14.31 -23.66 9.76
C ARG A 73 13.86 -22.85 8.55
N GLY A 74 13.31 -21.67 8.78
CA GLY A 74 12.78 -20.76 7.77
C GLY A 74 11.35 -21.06 7.30
N LYS A 75 10.72 -22.13 7.78
CA LYS A 75 9.37 -22.53 7.34
C LYS A 75 8.27 -21.77 8.09
N TRP A 76 8.11 -20.50 7.76
CA TRP A 76 7.12 -19.59 8.33
C TRP A 76 5.69 -20.15 8.40
N HIS A 77 5.22 -20.79 7.32
CA HIS A 77 3.83 -21.26 7.25
C HIS A 77 3.52 -22.34 8.31
N PHE A 78 4.47 -23.24 8.62
CA PHE A 78 4.28 -24.22 9.69
C PHE A 78 4.19 -23.53 11.06
N PHE A 79 5.00 -22.50 11.33
CA PHE A 79 4.88 -21.73 12.58
C PHE A 79 3.52 -21.01 12.67
N ALA A 80 3.10 -20.35 11.59
CA ALA A 80 1.82 -19.65 11.51
C ALA A 80 0.64 -20.60 11.74
N GLU A 81 0.72 -21.81 11.21
CA GLU A 81 -0.30 -22.81 11.43
C GLU A 81 -0.23 -23.41 12.84
N GLU A 82 0.88 -24.03 13.20
CA GLU A 82 0.98 -24.85 14.42
C GLU A 82 0.90 -24.02 15.71
N ILE A 83 1.46 -22.81 15.75
CA ILE A 83 1.57 -22.01 16.99
C ILE A 83 0.67 -20.78 16.97
N VAL A 84 0.61 -20.04 15.85
CA VAL A 84 -0.19 -18.81 15.80
C VAL A 84 -1.69 -19.12 15.69
N GLY A 85 -2.06 -20.28 15.15
CA GLY A 85 -3.46 -20.65 14.94
C GLY A 85 -4.07 -20.06 13.66
N LEU A 86 -3.23 -19.75 12.68
CA LEU A 86 -3.65 -19.35 11.34
C LEU A 86 -3.78 -20.59 10.44
N ARG A 87 -4.46 -20.44 9.30
CA ARG A 87 -4.46 -21.39 8.18
C ARG A 87 -3.86 -20.69 6.98
N CYS A 88 -2.79 -21.25 6.39
CA CYS A 88 -2.21 -20.73 5.17
C CYS A 88 -2.80 -21.45 3.95
N PHE A 89 -3.17 -20.71 2.90
CA PHE A 89 -3.81 -21.30 1.72
C PHE A 89 -3.56 -20.46 0.46
N LEU A 90 -3.69 -21.11 -0.69
CA LEU A 90 -3.75 -20.47 -2.00
C LEU A 90 -5.18 -20.52 -2.51
N TYR A 91 -5.65 -19.44 -3.12
CA TYR A 91 -6.90 -19.49 -3.86
C TYR A 91 -6.76 -20.33 -5.12
N THR A 92 -7.74 -21.20 -5.35
CA THR A 92 -7.83 -22.03 -6.55
C THR A 92 -8.42 -21.23 -7.71
N LEU A 93 -8.22 -21.69 -8.95
CA LEU A 93 -8.85 -21.07 -10.13
C LEU A 93 -10.38 -20.99 -10.02
N ARG A 94 -11.00 -21.99 -9.37
CA ARG A 94 -12.44 -22.02 -9.10
C ARG A 94 -12.84 -20.85 -8.20
N ASP A 95 -12.04 -20.55 -7.17
CA ASP A 95 -12.34 -19.47 -6.23
C ASP A 95 -12.37 -18.10 -6.95
N TYR A 96 -11.45 -17.90 -7.90
CA TYR A 96 -11.42 -16.70 -8.75
C TYR A 96 -12.58 -16.64 -9.75
N ALA A 97 -13.04 -17.77 -10.27
CA ALA A 97 -14.20 -17.83 -11.16
C ALA A 97 -15.51 -17.54 -10.41
N GLU A 98 -15.63 -18.02 -9.16
CA GLU A 98 -16.84 -17.88 -8.35
C GLU A 98 -16.90 -16.56 -7.56
N THR A 99 -15.76 -15.94 -7.30
CA THR A 99 -15.68 -14.72 -6.45
C THR A 99 -15.24 -13.53 -7.29
N ARG A 100 -16.22 -12.70 -7.64
CA ARG A 100 -15.97 -11.45 -8.36
C ARG A 100 -14.96 -10.59 -7.60
N ASP A 101 -14.11 -9.88 -8.34
CA ASP A 101 -13.15 -8.90 -7.81
C ASP A 101 -12.02 -9.47 -6.93
N LEU A 102 -11.97 -10.77 -6.65
CA LEU A 102 -10.90 -11.38 -5.85
C LEU A 102 -9.50 -11.10 -6.44
N GLU A 103 -9.38 -11.25 -7.75
CA GLU A 103 -8.15 -11.01 -8.51
C GLU A 103 -7.69 -9.54 -8.49
N VAL A 104 -8.53 -8.59 -8.05
CA VAL A 104 -8.15 -7.18 -7.98
C VAL A 104 -6.99 -6.99 -7.01
N HIS A 105 -7.00 -7.72 -5.89
CA HIS A 105 -6.06 -7.50 -4.81
C HIS A 105 -5.28 -8.76 -4.39
N VAL A 106 -5.83 -9.98 -4.54
CA VAL A 106 -5.09 -11.23 -4.25
C VAL A 106 -4.54 -11.87 -5.52
N ALA A 107 -3.23 -12.09 -5.60
CA ALA A 107 -2.63 -12.70 -6.80
C ALA A 107 -2.73 -14.23 -6.75
N PHE A 108 -2.79 -14.90 -7.92
CA PHE A 108 -2.94 -16.36 -8.01
C PHE A 108 -1.87 -17.15 -7.24
N SER A 109 -0.65 -16.61 -7.16
CA SER A 109 0.48 -17.23 -6.47
C SER A 109 0.66 -16.73 -5.03
N GLU A 110 -0.27 -15.91 -4.53
CA GLU A 110 -0.13 -15.27 -3.24
C GLU A 110 -0.68 -16.16 -2.12
N LEU A 111 0.22 -16.63 -1.26
CA LEU A 111 -0.17 -17.37 -0.06
C LEU A 111 -0.89 -16.43 0.91
N ARG A 112 -2.11 -16.81 1.28
CA ARG A 112 -2.99 -16.07 2.19
C ARG A 112 -3.12 -16.79 3.52
N CYS A 113 -3.43 -16.04 4.56
CA CYS A 113 -3.69 -16.53 5.90
C CYS A 113 -5.09 -16.09 6.36
N CYS A 114 -5.79 -16.96 7.06
CA CYS A 114 -6.96 -16.61 7.87
C CYS A 114 -6.87 -17.30 9.24
N VAL A 115 -7.76 -17.02 10.18
CA VAL A 115 -7.81 -17.79 11.43
C VAL A 115 -8.26 -19.21 11.10
N ARG A 116 -7.69 -20.22 11.77
CA ARG A 116 -7.87 -21.65 11.43
C ARG A 116 -9.33 -22.07 11.35
N ASP A 117 -10.14 -21.64 12.32
CA ASP A 117 -11.52 -22.09 12.50
C ASP A 117 -12.54 -21.18 11.78
N GLU A 118 -12.09 -20.21 10.99
CA GLU A 118 -12.98 -19.38 10.19
C GLU A 118 -13.56 -20.13 8.99
N ASP A 119 -14.84 -19.83 8.71
CA ASP A 119 -15.49 -20.26 7.49
C ASP A 119 -14.76 -19.70 6.26
N ALA A 120 -14.17 -20.60 5.48
CA ALA A 120 -13.45 -20.28 4.26
C ALA A 120 -14.31 -19.54 3.23
N ARG A 121 -15.64 -19.77 3.23
CA ARG A 121 -16.56 -19.06 2.34
C ARG A 121 -16.73 -17.61 2.76
N ALA A 122 -16.91 -17.34 4.05
CA ALA A 122 -17.01 -15.99 4.58
C ALA A 122 -15.72 -15.18 4.32
N VAL A 123 -14.54 -15.77 4.57
CA VAL A 123 -13.24 -15.12 4.29
C VAL A 123 -13.11 -14.75 2.81
N ARG A 124 -13.49 -15.67 1.92
CA ARG A 124 -13.45 -15.45 0.48
C ARG A 124 -14.40 -14.35 0.01
N GLN A 125 -15.62 -14.33 0.53
CA GLN A 125 -16.59 -13.27 0.24
C GLN A 125 -16.10 -11.90 0.74
N ALA A 126 -15.47 -11.86 1.92
CA ALA A 126 -14.85 -10.65 2.45
C ALA A 126 -13.71 -10.15 1.54
N ASP A 127 -12.82 -11.06 1.07
CA ASP A 127 -11.79 -10.70 0.10
C ASP A 127 -12.39 -10.18 -1.22
N GLY A 128 -13.43 -10.84 -1.76
CA GLY A 128 -14.15 -10.36 -2.93
C GLY A 128 -14.71 -8.94 -2.72
N SER A 129 -15.28 -8.68 -1.55
CA SER A 129 -15.84 -7.37 -1.17
C SER A 129 -14.75 -6.29 -1.06
N VAL A 130 -13.59 -6.62 -0.48
CA VAL A 130 -12.40 -5.75 -0.47
C VAL A 130 -11.95 -5.44 -1.90
N GLY A 131 -11.90 -6.45 -2.76
CA GLY A 131 -11.58 -6.28 -4.17
C GLY A 131 -12.53 -5.33 -4.90
N ALA A 132 -13.84 -5.49 -4.68
CA ALA A 132 -14.87 -4.64 -5.28
C ALA A 132 -14.73 -3.20 -4.80
N LEU A 133 -14.54 -3.00 -3.49
CA LEU A 133 -14.37 -1.68 -2.90
C LEU A 133 -13.12 -0.98 -3.44
N LEU A 134 -11.99 -1.70 -3.55
CA LEU A 134 -10.78 -1.20 -4.20
C LEU A 134 -11.03 -0.80 -5.66
N ARG A 135 -11.71 -1.67 -6.43
CA ARG A 135 -12.01 -1.41 -7.84
C ARG A 135 -12.86 -0.15 -8.02
N GLU A 136 -13.92 -0.01 -7.23
CA GLU A 136 -14.89 1.07 -7.34
C GLU A 136 -14.34 2.42 -6.85
N HIS A 137 -13.61 2.43 -5.74
CA HIS A 137 -13.25 3.68 -5.06
C HIS A 137 -11.83 4.15 -5.39
N LEU A 138 -10.90 3.23 -5.63
CA LEU A 138 -9.49 3.58 -5.80
C LEU A 138 -8.96 3.34 -7.20
N LEU A 139 -9.30 2.22 -7.82
CA LEU A 139 -8.59 1.75 -9.01
C LEU A 139 -9.24 2.17 -10.33
N GLN A 140 -10.39 2.83 -10.29
CA GLN A 140 -10.95 3.48 -11.46
C GLN A 140 -9.98 4.53 -11.98
N LYS A 141 -9.89 4.64 -13.31
CA LYS A 141 -8.97 5.57 -13.98
C LYS A 141 -9.11 7.00 -13.45
N ASP A 142 -10.33 7.52 -13.37
CA ASP A 142 -10.59 8.89 -12.92
C ASP A 142 -10.27 9.09 -11.43
N ALA A 143 -10.51 8.07 -10.60
CA ALA A 143 -10.12 8.09 -9.19
C ALA A 143 -8.58 8.16 -9.05
N LEU A 144 -7.85 7.33 -9.78
CA LEU A 144 -6.37 7.37 -9.76
C LEU A 144 -5.81 8.68 -10.33
N HIS A 145 -6.44 9.28 -11.34
CA HIS A 145 -6.07 10.61 -11.84
C HIS A 145 -6.26 11.68 -10.75
N ARG A 146 -7.41 11.68 -10.06
CA ARG A 146 -7.67 12.59 -8.94
C ARG A 146 -6.63 12.45 -7.83
N TRP A 147 -6.28 11.22 -7.44
CA TRP A 147 -5.21 10.95 -6.49
C TRP A 147 -3.86 11.55 -6.93
N CYS A 148 -3.50 11.42 -8.21
CA CYS A 148 -2.27 12.02 -8.72
C CYS A 148 -2.33 13.55 -8.69
N ASP A 149 -3.46 14.16 -9.05
CA ASP A 149 -3.63 15.61 -9.04
C ASP A 149 -3.63 16.18 -7.62
N GLU A 150 -4.23 15.48 -6.65
CA GLU A 150 -4.21 15.84 -5.23
C GLU A 150 -2.81 15.72 -4.64
N ALA A 151 -2.08 14.64 -4.93
CA ALA A 151 -0.71 14.46 -4.50
C ALA A 151 0.22 15.56 -5.06
N VAL A 152 0.01 15.98 -6.32
CA VAL A 152 0.73 17.12 -6.91
C VAL A 152 0.35 18.42 -6.22
N ARG A 153 -0.94 18.68 -5.97
CA ARG A 153 -1.41 19.89 -5.28
C ARG A 153 -0.86 20.00 -3.87
N ALA A 154 -0.89 18.91 -3.10
CA ALA A 154 -0.31 18.85 -1.76
C ALA A 154 1.20 19.14 -1.79
N ALA A 155 1.94 18.48 -2.69
CA ALA A 155 3.37 18.69 -2.84
C ALA A 155 3.73 20.11 -3.33
N GLN A 156 2.84 20.78 -4.08
CA GLN A 156 2.98 22.18 -4.47
C GLN A 156 2.68 23.15 -3.32
N ALA A 157 1.68 22.87 -2.49
CA ALA A 157 1.40 23.66 -1.29
C ALA A 157 2.60 23.64 -0.33
N ASP A 158 3.22 22.46 -0.13
CA ASP A 158 4.43 22.32 0.67
C ASP A 158 5.67 22.96 0.02
N GLY A 159 5.69 23.01 -1.32
CA GLY A 159 6.78 23.58 -2.11
C GLY A 159 6.65 25.07 -2.42
N GLY A 160 5.48 25.67 -2.23
CA GLY A 160 5.14 27.05 -2.60
C GLY A 160 5.76 28.12 -1.70
N ALA A 161 6.35 27.74 -0.58
CA ALA A 161 7.02 28.64 0.35
C ALA A 161 8.52 28.89 0.04
N GLY A 162 8.92 28.93 -1.24
CA GLY A 162 10.27 29.36 -1.63
C GLY A 162 10.75 28.84 -2.99
N GLY A 163 10.78 29.73 -3.98
CA GLY A 163 11.56 29.55 -5.21
C GLY A 163 13.06 29.60 -4.91
N ALA A 164 13.86 28.93 -5.75
CA ALA A 164 15.34 28.92 -5.87
C ALA A 164 16.21 28.70 -4.60
N ASP A 165 15.67 28.82 -3.39
CA ASP A 165 16.39 28.90 -2.13
C ASP A 165 15.92 27.81 -1.16
N ARG A 166 15.93 26.57 -1.66
CA ARG A 166 15.69 25.40 -0.80
C ARG A 166 16.93 25.19 0.08
N ALA A 167 16.85 25.65 1.32
CA ALA A 167 17.78 25.24 2.36
C ALA A 167 17.87 23.69 2.40
N LEU A 168 19.09 23.16 2.41
CA LEU A 168 19.41 21.72 2.42
C LEU A 168 18.72 20.94 3.56
N TRP A 169 18.24 21.63 4.58
CA TRP A 169 17.62 21.07 5.78
C TRP A 169 16.09 20.88 5.71
N ARG A 170 15.40 21.37 4.66
CA ARG A 170 13.95 21.12 4.52
C ARG A 170 13.70 19.73 3.96
N ALA A 171 12.70 19.04 4.53
CA ALA A 171 12.24 17.76 4.03
C ALA A 171 11.86 17.85 2.53
N PRO A 172 12.22 16.87 1.71
CA PRO A 172 11.76 16.80 0.33
C PRO A 172 10.22 16.79 0.29
N PRO A 173 9.61 17.29 -0.79
CA PRO A 173 8.15 17.29 -0.92
C PRO A 173 7.67 15.84 -0.93
N PRO A 174 6.42 15.55 -0.55
CA PRO A 174 5.93 14.18 -0.37
C PRO A 174 5.96 13.34 -1.66
N ALA A 175 5.93 13.96 -2.85
CA ALA A 175 5.90 13.27 -4.14
C ALA A 175 6.84 13.91 -5.21
N PRO A 176 8.17 13.87 -5.03
CA PRO A 176 9.11 14.63 -5.86
C PRO A 176 9.19 14.10 -7.30
N ALA A 177 9.08 12.78 -7.52
CA ALA A 177 9.08 12.21 -8.86
C ALA A 177 7.77 12.50 -9.59
N LEU A 178 6.63 12.45 -8.90
CA LEU A 178 5.33 12.81 -9.47
C LEU A 178 5.31 14.29 -9.88
N MET A 179 5.82 15.20 -9.04
CA MET A 179 5.94 16.62 -9.39
C MET A 179 6.83 16.86 -10.61
N ARG A 180 7.95 16.12 -10.72
CA ARG A 180 8.83 16.22 -11.89
C ARG A 180 8.15 15.67 -13.14
N LEU A 181 7.40 14.57 -13.02
CA LEU A 181 6.62 14.01 -14.12
C LEU A 181 5.55 15.00 -14.59
N ALA A 182 4.80 15.61 -13.67
CA ALA A 182 3.79 16.61 -14.00
C ALA A 182 4.38 17.80 -14.77
N ARG A 183 5.55 18.29 -14.35
CA ARG A 183 6.26 19.38 -15.05
C ARG A 183 6.67 18.97 -16.46
N GLN A 184 7.24 17.78 -16.64
CA GLN A 184 7.65 17.29 -17.95
C GLN A 184 6.46 17.09 -18.90
N LEU A 185 5.36 16.53 -18.41
CA LEU A 185 4.13 16.36 -19.19
C LEU A 185 3.52 17.71 -19.62
N ARG A 186 3.63 18.76 -18.79
CA ARG A 186 3.22 20.12 -19.17
C ARG A 186 4.09 20.73 -20.27
N SER A 187 5.40 20.45 -20.28
CA SER A 187 6.33 21.03 -21.25
C SER A 187 6.39 20.30 -22.58
N TYR A 188 6.22 18.98 -22.61
CA TYR A 188 6.47 18.15 -23.80
C TYR A 188 5.23 17.38 -24.30
N GLY A 189 4.08 17.50 -23.62
CA GLY A 189 2.92 16.66 -23.90
C GLY A 189 3.17 15.17 -23.56
N CYS A 190 2.16 14.33 -23.77
CA CYS A 190 2.22 12.90 -23.43
C CYS A 190 3.09 12.06 -24.39
N GLU A 191 3.50 12.59 -25.55
CA GLU A 191 4.00 11.80 -26.69
C GLU A 191 5.54 11.82 -26.86
N GLY A 192 6.27 12.71 -26.18
CA GLY A 192 7.65 13.04 -26.59
C GLY A 192 8.83 12.44 -25.78
N GLY A 193 8.63 11.68 -24.71
CA GLY A 193 9.75 11.27 -23.84
C GLY A 193 9.62 9.90 -23.18
N ASN A 194 10.71 9.12 -23.20
CA ASN A 194 10.82 7.87 -22.44
C ASN A 194 10.97 8.18 -20.93
N PHE A 195 9.86 8.55 -20.30
CA PHE A 195 9.79 8.80 -18.86
C PHE A 195 9.62 7.50 -18.05
N GLY A 196 10.03 6.35 -18.58
CA GLY A 196 9.76 5.04 -17.99
C GLY A 196 10.26 4.91 -16.55
N TRP A 197 11.49 5.36 -16.25
CA TRP A 197 12.00 5.34 -14.88
C TRP A 197 11.21 6.29 -13.97
N LEU A 198 10.82 7.46 -14.50
CA LEU A 198 10.19 8.51 -13.73
C LEU A 198 8.76 8.13 -13.36
N ARG A 199 8.01 7.55 -14.30
CA ARG A 199 6.69 6.96 -14.07
C ARG A 199 6.75 5.85 -13.02
N ARG A 200 7.76 4.96 -13.08
CA ARG A 200 7.94 3.91 -12.05
C ARG A 200 8.17 4.49 -10.66
N ARG A 201 8.95 5.57 -10.55
CA ARG A 201 9.22 6.24 -9.27
C ARG A 201 7.98 7.00 -8.76
N ALA A 202 7.31 7.75 -9.64
CA ALA A 202 6.05 8.43 -9.32
C ALA A 202 4.95 7.45 -8.88
N ALA A 203 4.84 6.30 -9.54
CA ALA A 203 3.90 5.26 -9.15
C ALA A 203 4.18 4.70 -7.75
N ARG A 204 5.45 4.57 -7.36
CA ARG A 204 5.84 4.16 -6.01
C ARG A 204 5.42 5.21 -4.96
N GLU A 205 5.65 6.48 -5.26
CA GLU A 205 5.29 7.60 -4.37
C GLU A 205 3.77 7.67 -4.16
N VAL A 206 2.99 7.67 -5.24
CA VAL A 206 1.52 7.70 -5.17
C VAL A 206 0.96 6.48 -4.43
N ALA A 207 1.46 5.26 -4.72
CA ALA A 207 1.01 4.06 -4.00
C ALA A 207 1.31 4.14 -2.50
N ALA A 208 2.45 4.72 -2.11
CA ALA A 208 2.79 4.94 -0.70
C ALA A 208 1.84 5.95 -0.03
N ILE A 209 1.54 7.06 -0.72
CA ILE A 209 0.58 8.08 -0.25
C ILE A 209 -0.81 7.46 -0.07
N MET A 210 -1.30 6.73 -1.07
CA MET A 210 -2.59 6.03 -0.99
C MET A 210 -2.62 5.06 0.20
N THR A 211 -1.57 4.26 0.40
CA THR A 211 -1.51 3.31 1.53
C THR A 211 -1.50 4.03 2.88
N ALA A 212 -0.86 5.19 2.97
CA ALA A 212 -0.83 5.99 4.19
C ALA A 212 -2.19 6.65 4.49
N SER A 213 -2.88 7.13 3.46
CA SER A 213 -4.08 7.97 3.60
C SER A 213 -5.42 7.24 3.48
N ASP A 214 -5.45 6.06 2.87
CA ASP A 214 -6.68 5.34 2.55
C ASP A 214 -6.68 3.92 3.13
N THR A 215 -7.72 3.61 3.92
CA THR A 215 -7.87 2.31 4.59
C THR A 215 -7.96 1.16 3.58
N PRO A 216 -8.83 1.21 2.56
CA PRO A 216 -8.88 0.18 1.53
C PRO A 216 -7.54 -0.11 0.85
N ALA A 217 -6.74 0.93 0.51
CA ALA A 217 -5.42 0.75 -0.10
C ALA A 217 -4.50 -0.16 0.72
N ARG A 218 -4.62 -0.15 2.06
CA ARG A 218 -3.81 -0.96 2.97
C ARG A 218 -4.13 -2.46 2.91
N HIS A 219 -5.24 -2.88 2.30
CA HIS A 219 -5.51 -4.30 2.07
C HIS A 219 -4.82 -4.84 0.81
N MET A 220 -4.37 -3.97 -0.10
CA MET A 220 -3.64 -4.36 -1.30
C MET A 220 -2.12 -4.43 -1.03
N SER A 221 -1.42 -5.31 -1.74
CA SER A 221 0.05 -5.28 -1.72
C SER A 221 0.58 -4.03 -2.43
N ALA A 222 1.62 -3.41 -1.86
CA ALA A 222 2.24 -2.20 -2.42
C ALA A 222 2.71 -2.40 -3.87
N LEU A 223 3.19 -3.61 -4.20
CA LEU A 223 3.59 -3.96 -5.56
C LEU A 223 2.42 -3.88 -6.55
N ARG A 224 1.24 -4.39 -6.17
CA ARG A 224 0.07 -4.42 -7.04
C ARG A 224 -0.55 -3.04 -7.19
N LEU A 225 -0.69 -2.30 -6.09
CA LEU A 225 -1.14 -0.92 -6.13
C LEU A 225 -0.25 -0.07 -7.04
N ARG A 226 1.07 -0.22 -6.91
CA ARG A 226 2.05 0.44 -7.80
C ARG A 226 1.85 0.08 -9.27
N ARG A 227 1.46 -1.16 -9.61
CA ARG A 227 1.19 -1.56 -11.00
C ARG A 227 -0.05 -0.84 -11.55
N HIS A 228 -1.13 -0.76 -10.78
CA HIS A 228 -2.32 0.00 -11.16
C HIS A 228 -2.01 1.48 -11.38
N VAL A 229 -1.29 2.10 -10.44
CA VAL A 229 -0.86 3.50 -10.57
C VAL A 229 0.06 3.69 -11.79
N ALA A 230 1.02 2.79 -12.01
CA ALA A 230 1.93 2.89 -13.14
C ALA A 230 1.19 2.81 -14.49
N HIS A 231 0.16 1.98 -14.59
CA HIS A 231 -0.71 1.93 -15.76
C HIS A 231 -1.51 3.23 -15.91
N CYS A 232 -2.11 3.73 -14.84
CA CYS A 232 -2.82 5.02 -14.81
C CYS A 232 -1.94 6.20 -15.32
N LEU A 233 -0.69 6.28 -14.85
CA LEU A 233 0.26 7.34 -15.23
C LEU A 233 0.64 7.34 -16.72
N GLN A 234 0.27 6.31 -17.50
CA GLN A 234 0.46 6.31 -18.95
C GLN A 234 -0.50 7.27 -19.65
N SER A 235 -1.73 7.40 -19.13
CA SER A 235 -2.78 8.26 -19.69
C SER A 235 -3.10 9.50 -18.83
N TRP A 236 -2.42 9.65 -17.68
CA TRP A 236 -2.63 10.79 -16.80
C TRP A 236 -2.11 12.09 -17.40
N VAL A 237 -2.95 13.11 -17.35
CA VAL A 237 -2.66 14.49 -17.74
C VAL A 237 -2.89 15.35 -16.49
N PRO A 238 -1.87 16.04 -15.95
CA PRO A 238 -2.02 16.80 -14.72
C PRO A 238 -3.12 17.87 -14.84
N ALA A 239 -3.94 18.03 -13.81
CA ALA A 239 -4.86 19.18 -13.71
C ALA A 239 -4.07 20.50 -13.87
N ASN A 240 -4.66 21.47 -14.58
CA ASN A 240 -4.03 22.74 -14.96
C ASN A 240 -2.84 22.61 -15.92
N SER A 241 -2.70 21.48 -16.64
CA SER A 241 -1.82 21.37 -17.81
C SER A 241 -2.40 22.06 -19.05
N GLY A 242 -3.40 22.93 -18.87
CA GLY A 242 -4.06 23.69 -19.92
C GLY A 242 -3.01 24.05 -20.95
N ARG A 243 -3.16 23.49 -22.16
CA ARG A 243 -2.49 24.04 -23.32
C ARG A 243 -2.78 25.53 -23.19
N ARG A 244 -1.79 26.35 -22.85
CA ARG A 244 -1.91 27.76 -23.16
C ARG A 244 -2.21 27.73 -24.64
N SER A 245 -3.44 28.05 -25.01
CA SER A 245 -3.76 28.14 -26.41
C SER A 245 -2.78 29.16 -26.98
N ALA A 246 -2.40 29.07 -28.25
CA ALA A 246 -1.54 30.08 -28.86
C ALA A 246 -2.09 31.52 -28.60
N LYS A 247 -3.41 31.63 -28.39
CA LYS A 247 -4.12 32.84 -27.96
C LYS A 247 -3.72 33.34 -26.57
N ASP A 248 -3.55 32.47 -25.58
CA ASP A 248 -3.14 32.85 -24.22
C ASP A 248 -1.66 33.30 -24.16
N LEU A 249 -0.81 32.72 -25.01
CA LEU A 249 0.58 33.16 -25.18
C LEU A 249 0.67 34.48 -25.95
N PHE A 250 -0.18 34.68 -26.97
CA PHE A 250 -0.25 35.92 -27.74
C PHE A 250 -0.74 37.10 -26.89
N MET A 251 -1.77 36.90 -26.07
CA MET A 251 -2.29 37.94 -25.17
C MET A 251 -1.30 38.33 -24.06
N ALA A 252 -0.44 37.41 -23.63
CA ALA A 252 0.62 37.70 -22.65
C ALA A 252 1.83 38.43 -23.25
N ALA A 253 2.04 38.37 -24.56
CA ALA A 253 3.12 39.07 -25.27
C ALA A 253 2.74 40.50 -25.69
N MET A 254 1.46 40.85 -25.59
CA MET A 254 0.89 42.17 -25.91
C MET A 254 0.68 43.05 -24.67
N GLY A 255 1.14 42.59 -23.49
CA GLY A 255 1.16 43.36 -22.24
C GLY A 255 2.53 43.96 -21.99
#